data_AF-X1VFP5-F1
#
_entry.id   AF-X1VFP5-F1
#
_cell.length_a   1.000
_cell.length_b   1.000
_cell.length_c   1.000
_cell.angle_alpha   90.00
_cell.angle_beta   90.00
_cell.angle_gamma   90.00
#
_symmetry.space_group_name_H-M   'P 1'
#
loop_
_entity.id
_entity.type
_entity.pdbx_description
1 polymer ?
#
loop_
_entity_poly.entity_id
_entity_poly.type
_entity_poly.pdbx_seq_one_letter_code
_entity_poly.pdbx_strand_id
1 'polypeptide(L)' 'MNAFQRASDVIIQKSLREGFGLVITEALWKGKPVVAANVGGIPLQVDNRRT' A
#
# COMPACT_ATOMS: atom_id res chain seq x y z
N MET A 1 9.49 5.88 8.43
CA MET A 1 9.21 7.29 8.06
C MET A 1 7.70 7.51 8.10
N ASN A 2 7.18 8.22 9.11
CA ASN A 2 5.76 8.14 9.48
C ASN A 2 4.93 9.40 9.15
N ALA A 3 5.58 10.54 8.94
CA ALA A 3 4.93 11.81 8.65
C ALA A 3 4.44 11.88 7.20
N PHE A 4 5.29 11.45 6.25
CA PHE A 4 4.94 11.48 4.82
C PHE A 4 3.70 10.63 4.51
N GLN A 5 3.64 9.38 4.99
CA GLN A 5 2.45 8.55 4.77
C GLN A 5 1.18 9.16 5.38
N ARG A 6 1.26 9.86 6.52
CA ARG A 6 0.10 10.52 7.13
C ARG A 6 -0.33 11.79 6.39
N ALA A 7 0.63 12.54 5.87
CA ALA A 7 0.38 13.77 5.12
C ALA A 7 -0.07 13.50 3.67
N SER A 8 0.18 12.29 3.14
CA SER A 8 -0.27 11.91 1.80
C SER A 8 -1.77 11.63 1.73
N ASP A 9 -2.39 12.06 0.63
CA ASP A 9 -3.77 11.72 0.27
C ASP A 9 -3.86 10.31 -0.35
N VAL A 10 -2.85 9.91 -1.13
CA VAL A 10 -2.75 8.60 -1.81
C VAL A 10 -1.30 8.12 -1.77
N ILE A 11 -1.10 6.80 -1.64
CA ILE A 11 0.23 6.17 -1.68
C ILE A 11 0.31 5.22 -2.89
N ILE A 12 1.42 5.26 -3.63
CA ILE A 12 1.64 4.41 -4.81
C ILE A 12 2.80 3.44 -4.55
N GLN A 13 2.56 2.14 -4.68
CA GLN A 13 3.55 1.08 -4.56
C GLN A 13 3.67 0.29 -5.88
N LYS A 14 4.35 0.87 -6.87
CA LYS A 14 4.56 0.25 -8.20
C LYS A 14 5.85 -0.59 -8.21
N SER A 15 5.83 -1.74 -7.55
CA SER A 15 6.93 -2.71 -7.57
C SER A 15 6.80 -3.68 -8.76
N LEU A 16 7.94 -4.17 -9.26
CA LEU A 16 7.98 -5.25 -10.26
C LEU A 16 8.12 -6.64 -9.62
N ARG A 17 8.69 -6.68 -8.41
CA ARG A 17 8.84 -7.86 -7.55
C ARG A 17 8.74 -7.37 -6.11
N GLU A 18 7.93 -8.02 -5.30
CA GLU A 18 7.74 -7.70 -3.89
C GLU A 18 7.57 -8.99 -3.09
N GLY A 19 7.98 -8.97 -1.83
CA GLY A 19 7.64 -10.03 -0.88
C GLY A 19 6.23 -9.79 -0.36
N PHE A 20 6.11 -9.61 0.96
CA PHE A 20 4.85 -9.24 1.58
C PHE A 20 4.47 -7.78 1.28
N GLY A 21 5.41 -6.83 1.42
CA GLY A 21 5.13 -5.40 1.20
C GLY A 21 4.58 -4.68 2.44
N LEU A 22 5.33 -4.68 3.55
CA LEU A 22 4.95 -4.04 4.83
C LEU A 22 4.61 -2.55 4.70
N VAL A 23 5.17 -1.86 3.71
CA VAL A 23 4.84 -0.45 3.42
C VAL A 23 3.36 -0.27 3.08
N ILE A 24 2.75 -1.24 2.41
CA ILE A 24 1.31 -1.24 2.12
C ILE A 24 0.52 -1.47 3.40
N THR A 25 0.91 -2.45 4.22
CA THR A 25 0.27 -2.71 5.52
C THR A 25 0.29 -1.45 6.41
N GLU A 26 1.42 -0.75 6.45
CA GLU A 26 1.58 0.49 7.22
C GLU A 26 0.70 1.64 6.71
N ALA A 27 0.49 1.72 5.39
CA ALA A 27 -0.37 2.71 4.76
C ALA A 27 -1.85 2.43 5.04
N LEU A 28 -2.28 1.17 4.89
CA LEU A 28 -3.62 0.71 5.19
C LEU A 28 -3.96 0.89 6.68
N TRP A 29 -3.02 0.59 7.57
CA TRP A 29 -3.19 0.84 9.01
C TRP A 29 -3.42 2.32 9.34
N LYS A 30 -2.88 3.23 8.51
CA LYS A 30 -3.08 4.68 8.64
C LYS A 30 -4.32 5.18 7.90
N GLY A 31 -5.15 4.29 7.37
CA GLY A 31 -6.36 4.62 6.61
C GLY A 31 -6.07 5.35 5.30
N LYS A 32 -4.89 5.11 4.70
CA LYS A 32 -4.50 5.77 3.46
C LYS A 32 -4.81 4.88 2.27
N PRO A 33 -5.51 5.39 1.25
CA PRO A 33 -5.77 4.63 0.03
C PRO A 33 -4.45 4.37 -0.71
N VAL A 34 -4.29 3.14 -1.21
CA VAL A 34 -3.06 2.67 -1.85
C VAL A 34 -3.33 2.17 -3.27
N VAL A 35 -2.53 2.63 -4.23
CA VAL A 35 -2.46 2.07 -5.58
C VAL A 35 -1.19 1.22 -5.67
N ALA A 36 -1.32 -0.09 -5.83
CA ALA A 36 -0.19 -0.99 -5.82
C ALA A 36 -0.15 -1.94 -7.02
N ALA A 37 1.03 -2.46 -7.34
CA ALA A 37 1.20 -3.45 -8.38
C ALA A 37 0.64 -4.82 -7.95
N ASN A 38 0.05 -5.57 -8.90
CA ASN A 38 -0.45 -6.91 -8.67
C ASN A 38 0.68 -7.96 -8.72
N VAL A 39 1.61 -7.89 -7.75
CA VAL A 39 2.78 -8.77 -7.67
C VAL A 39 3.06 -9.17 -6.21
N GLY A 40 3.64 -10.35 -6.02
CA GLY A 40 4.03 -10.83 -4.68
C GLY A 40 2.83 -10.99 -3.74
N GLY A 41 3.00 -10.60 -2.48
CA GLY A 41 1.97 -10.65 -1.42
C GLY A 41 1.05 -9.44 -1.37
N ILE A 42 1.24 -8.44 -2.23
CA ILE A 42 0.42 -7.22 -2.29
C ILE A 42 -1.08 -7.51 -2.46
N PRO A 43 -1.52 -8.42 -3.34
CA PRO A 43 -2.95 -8.68 -3.56
C PRO A 43 -3.64 -9.32 -2.35
N LEU A 44 -2.88 -9.90 -1.41
CA LEU A 44 -3.42 -10.46 -0.18
C LEU A 44 -3.75 -9.39 0.87
N GLN A 45 -3.21 -8.18 0.72
CA GLN A 45 -3.41 -7.08 1.68
C GLN A 45 -4.42 -6.04 1.19
N VAL A 46 -4.59 -5.91 -0.12
CA VAL A 46 -5.38 -4.83 -0.72
C VAL A 46 -6.69 -5.36 -1.27
N ASP A 47 -7.80 -4.83 -0.75
CA ASP A 47 -9.13 -5.07 -1.31
C ASP A 47 -9.37 -4.15 -2.52
N ASN A 48 -9.21 -4.72 -3.72
CA ASN A 48 -9.33 -3.99 -4.97
C ASN A 48 -10.80 -3.64 -5.23
N ARG A 49 -11.25 -2.48 -4.69
CA ARG A 49 -12.52 -1.73 -4.85
C ARG A 49 -13.02 -1.13 -3.54
N ARG A 50 -12.32 -1.32 -2.42
CA ARG A 50 -12.63 -0.66 -1.15
C ARG A 50 -11.73 0.57 -1.01
N THR A 51 -12.31 1.75 -1.14
CA THR A 51 -11.62 3.05 -1.07
C THR A 51 -11.30 3.44 0.36
#